data_AF-A0A8J5K812-F1
#
_entry.id   AF-A0A8J5K812-F1
#
_cell.length_a   1.000
_cell.length_b   1.000
_cell.length_c   1.000
_cell.angle_alpha   90.00
_cell.angle_beta   90.00
_cell.angle_gamma   90.00
#
_symmetry.space_group_name_H-M   'P 1'
#
loop_
_entity.id
_entity.type
_entity.pdbx_description
1 polymer ?
#
loop_
_entity_poly.entity_id
_entity_poly.type
_entity_poly.pdbx_seq_one_letter_code
_entity_poly.pdbx_strand_id
1 'polypeptide(L)'
;MWGSMSEEVRADYGKDYFDTLVKFAKTQANSGEKDMTSVLHAMTEAVTKRYPRVRYHAFDCYYFFKQKAVIHLPEWLSDLLYITRPPLRQLSQQKTTAQTKLD
;
A
#
# COMPACT_ATOMS: atom_id res chain seq x y z
N MET A 1 11.17 13.23 12.69
CA MET A 1 9.97 13.35 11.84
C MET A 1 8.71 13.61 12.68
N TRP A 2 8.38 12.82 13.71
CA TRP A 2 7.22 13.11 14.56
C TRP A 2 7.34 14.43 15.36
N GLY A 3 8.47 14.63 16.06
CA GLY A 3 8.69 15.82 16.89
C GLY A 3 8.86 17.14 16.14
N SER A 4 8.93 17.11 14.80
CA SER A 4 9.03 18.30 13.95
C SER A 4 7.69 18.70 13.32
N MET A 5 6.60 17.98 13.61
CA MET A 5 5.25 18.29 13.13
C MET A 5 4.58 19.33 14.02
N SER A 6 3.64 20.11 13.46
CA SER A 6 2.81 21.03 14.23
C SER A 6 1.95 20.29 15.26
N GLU A 7 1.58 20.99 16.33
CA GLU A 7 0.76 20.41 17.40
C GLU A 7 -0.62 19.96 16.89
N GLU A 8 -1.21 20.73 15.97
CA GLU A 8 -2.47 20.40 15.28
C GLU A 8 -2.39 19.04 14.58
N VAL A 9 -1.34 18.80 13.78
CA VAL A 9 -1.15 17.54 13.05
C VAL A 9 -0.92 16.37 14.01
N ARG A 10 -0.20 16.60 15.11
CA ARG A 10 0.04 15.55 16.12
C ARG A 10 -1.24 15.16 16.85
N ALA A 11 -2.12 16.12 17.14
CA ALA A 11 -3.43 15.88 17.75
C ALA A 11 -4.41 15.18 16.78
N ASP A 12 -4.38 15.55 15.51
CA ASP A 12 -5.29 15.01 14.50
C ASP A 12 -4.96 13.59 14.07
N TYR A 13 -3.69 13.24 13.91
CA TYR A 13 -3.31 11.90 13.46
C TYR A 13 -2.98 10.95 14.62
N GLY A 14 -2.43 11.47 15.71
CA GLY A 14 -1.98 10.66 16.85
C GLY A 14 -0.67 9.89 16.57
N LYS A 15 0.08 9.64 17.63
CA LYS A 15 1.42 9.02 17.54
C LYS A 15 1.35 7.56 17.11
N ASP A 16 0.36 6.81 17.59
CA ASP A 16 0.26 5.37 17.31
C ASP A 16 -0.01 5.07 15.83
N TYR A 17 -0.85 5.90 15.20
CA TYR A 17 -1.13 5.81 13.77
C TYR A 17 0.13 6.11 12.95
N PHE A 18 0.84 7.19 13.28
CA PHE A 18 2.10 7.54 12.64
C PHE A 18 3.14 6.44 12.78
N ASP A 19 3.34 5.90 13.99
CA ASP A 19 4.30 4.82 14.24
C ASP A 19 3.96 3.55 13.45
N THR A 20 2.67 3.24 13.31
CA THR A 20 2.19 2.12 12.49
C THR A 20 2.52 2.31 11.00
N LEU A 21 2.28 3.51 10.47
CA LEU A 21 2.62 3.85 9.09
C LEU A 21 4.12 3.80 8.85
N VAL A 22 4.92 4.35 9.77
CA VAL A 22 6.39 4.34 9.68
C VAL A 22 6.92 2.91 9.74
N LYS A 23 6.39 2.08 10.65
CA LYS A 23 6.76 0.67 10.74
C LYS A 23 6.45 -0.05 9.44
N PHE A 24 5.27 0.16 8.86
CA PHE A 24 4.92 -0.42 7.57
C PHE A 24 5.85 0.04 6.45
N ALA A 25 6.11 1.34 6.33
CA ALA A 25 7.00 1.87 5.32
C ALA A 25 8.41 1.26 5.42
N LYS A 26 8.93 1.12 6.64
CA LYS A 26 10.21 0.43 6.91
C LYS A 26 10.15 -1.05 6.55
N THR A 27 9.07 -1.75 6.87
CA THR A 27 8.91 -3.16 6.49
C THR A 27 8.95 -3.30 4.97
N GLN A 28 8.19 -2.48 4.24
CA GLN A 28 8.16 -2.51 2.77
C GLN A 28 9.52 -2.16 2.15
N ALA A 29 10.22 -1.17 2.70
CA ALA A 29 11.55 -0.78 2.21
C ALA A 29 12.58 -1.90 2.38
N ASN A 30 12.43 -2.74 3.40
CA ASN A 30 13.34 -3.84 3.70
C ASN A 30 12.86 -5.21 3.16
N SER A 31 11.61 -5.31 2.69
CA SER A 31 11.02 -6.55 2.17
C SER A 31 11.22 -6.73 0.66
N GLY A 32 12.20 -6.05 0.08
CA GLY A 32 12.53 -6.20 -1.33
C GLY A 32 12.97 -7.62 -1.65
N GLU A 33 12.49 -8.16 -2.77
CA GLU A 33 12.94 -9.45 -3.29
C GLU A 33 14.40 -9.34 -3.73
N LYS A 34 15.24 -10.28 -3.28
CA LYS A 34 16.68 -10.31 -3.64
C LYS A 34 16.92 -10.88 -5.03
N ASP A 35 15.97 -11.67 -5.54
CA ASP A 35 16.06 -12.24 -6.87
C ASP A 35 15.71 -11.18 -7.91
N MET A 36 16.61 -10.97 -8.87
CA MET A 36 16.45 -10.01 -9.97
C MET A 36 15.96 -10.68 -11.27
N THR A 37 15.66 -11.98 -11.24
CA THR A 37 15.26 -12.76 -12.42
C THR A 37 14.04 -12.15 -13.12
N SER A 38 13.04 -11.67 -12.37
CA SER A 38 11.85 -11.02 -12.92
C SER A 38 12.17 -9.73 -13.69
N VAL A 39 13.15 -8.96 -13.22
CA VAL A 39 13.63 -7.73 -13.86
C VAL A 39 14.36 -8.06 -15.16
N LEU A 40 15.28 -9.02 -15.11
CA LEU A 40 16.05 -9.45 -16.28
C LEU A 40 15.15 -10.03 -17.37
N HIS A 41 14.15 -10.82 -16.99
CA HIS A 41 13.16 -11.33 -17.92
C HIS A 41 12.37 -10.21 -18.58
N ALA A 42 11.87 -9.25 -17.80
CA ALA A 42 11.14 -8.09 -18.34
C ALA A 42 12.00 -7.26 -19.31
N MET A 43 13.27 -7.02 -18.99
CA MET A 43 14.21 -6.33 -19.88
C MET A 43 14.49 -7.12 -21.16
N THR A 44 14.72 -8.43 -21.02
CA THR A 44 14.96 -9.33 -22.17
C THR A 44 13.76 -9.35 -23.10
N GLU A 45 12.54 -9.48 -22.57
CA GLU A 45 11.33 -9.41 -23.40
C GLU A 45 11.13 -8.05 -24.07
N ALA A 46 11.58 -6.96 -23.45
CA ALA A 46 11.47 -5.62 -24.04
C ALA A 46 12.32 -5.46 -25.29
N VAL A 47 13.52 -6.06 -25.31
CA VAL A 47 14.47 -5.96 -26.44
C VAL A 47 14.33 -7.08 -27.46
N THR A 48 13.82 -8.25 -27.08
CA THR A 48 13.74 -9.42 -27.97
C THR A 48 12.40 -9.56 -28.69
N LYS A 49 11.31 -8.98 -28.18
CA LYS A 49 9.99 -9.13 -28.81
C LYS A 49 9.91 -8.36 -30.13
N ARG A 50 9.46 -9.05 -31.18
CA ARG A 50 9.16 -8.46 -32.50
C ARG A 50 8.16 -7.28 -32.43
N TYR A 51 7.23 -7.34 -31.48
CA TYR A 51 6.26 -6.28 -31.18
C TYR A 51 6.33 -5.94 -29.68
N PRO A 52 7.14 -4.96 -29.28
CA PRO A 52 7.32 -4.61 -27.87
C PRO A 52 6.07 -3.97 -27.27
N ARG A 53 5.89 -4.15 -25.96
CA ARG A 53 4.78 -3.54 -25.20
C ARG A 53 5.16 -2.16 -24.70
N VAL A 54 4.17 -1.29 -24.52
CA VAL A 54 4.37 0.07 -23.96
C VAL A 54 4.79 0.02 -22.48
N ARG A 55 4.40 -1.03 -21.75
CA ARG A 55 4.74 -1.22 -20.32
C ARG A 55 5.09 -2.67 -20.04
N TYR A 56 6.24 -2.85 -19.38
CA TYR A 56 6.69 -4.13 -18.82
C TYR A 56 6.70 -4.02 -17.31
N HIS A 57 6.37 -5.13 -16.65
CA HIS A 57 6.29 -5.20 -15.21
C HIS A 57 7.22 -6.29 -14.71
N ALA A 58 8.12 -5.93 -13.79
CA ALA A 58 8.98 -6.88 -13.08
C ALA A 58 8.27 -7.36 -11.81
N PHE A 59 7.10 -7.99 -12.01
CA PHE A 59 6.37 -8.62 -10.91
C PHE A 59 6.49 -10.12 -11.02
N ASP A 60 6.55 -10.77 -9.87
CA ASP A 60 6.25 -12.19 -9.80
C ASP A 60 4.78 -12.45 -10.21
N CYS A 61 4.48 -13.66 -10.66
CA CYS A 61 3.16 -14.08 -11.15
C CYS A 61 2.06 -13.77 -10.14
N TYR A 62 2.32 -14.03 -8.85
CA TYR A 62 1.37 -13.72 -7.78
C TYR A 62 1.01 -12.23 -7.74
N TYR A 63 2.02 -11.36 -7.78
CA TYR A 63 1.81 -9.91 -7.73
C TYR A 63 1.14 -9.36 -8.98
N PHE A 64 1.43 -9.96 -10.15
CA PHE A 64 0.72 -9.64 -11.38
C PHE A 64 -0.79 -9.90 -11.24
N PHE A 65 -1.18 -11.09 -10.80
CA PHE A 65 -2.60 -11.42 -10.60
C PHE A 65 -3.24 -10.60 -9.49
N LYS A 66 -2.53 -10.37 -8.38
CA LYS A 66 -2.99 -9.49 -7.30
C LYS A 66 -3.28 -8.09 -7.82
N GLN A 67 -2.39 -7.51 -8.62
CA GLN A 67 -2.61 -6.17 -9.15
C GLN A 67 -3.77 -6.12 -10.14
N LYS A 68 -3.92 -7.14 -11.00
CA LYS A 68 -5.11 -7.26 -11.85
C LYS A 68 -6.38 -7.39 -11.03
N ALA A 69 -6.32 -8.16 -9.94
CA ALA A 69 -7.47 -8.31 -9.07
C ALA A 69 -7.86 -6.98 -8.43
N VAL A 70 -6.92 -6.23 -7.86
CA VAL A 70 -7.20 -4.93 -7.23
C VAL A 70 -7.74 -3.90 -8.23
N ILE A 71 -7.29 -3.89 -9.48
CA ILE A 71 -7.73 -2.90 -10.48
C ILE A 71 -9.13 -3.23 -11.02
N HIS A 72 -9.48 -4.51 -11.12
CA HIS A 72 -10.70 -4.95 -11.82
C HIS A 72 -11.82 -5.41 -10.89
N LEU A 73 -11.51 -5.79 -9.64
CA LEU A 73 -12.54 -6.17 -8.68
C LEU A 73 -13.18 -4.92 -8.04
N PRO A 74 -14.46 -5.01 -7.63
CA PRO A 74 -15.07 -4.02 -6.77
C PRO A 74 -14.29 -3.82 -5.46
N GLU A 75 -14.26 -2.60 -4.96
CA GLU A 75 -13.48 -2.16 -3.77
C GLU A 75 -13.69 -3.09 -2.57
N TRP A 76 -14.94 -3.47 -2.26
CA TRP A 76 -15.25 -4.35 -1.13
C TRP A 76 -14.60 -5.73 -1.24
N LEU A 77 -14.48 -6.27 -2.45
CA LEU A 77 -13.94 -7.61 -2.67
C LEU A 77 -12.40 -7.58 -2.70
N SER A 78 -11.80 -6.55 -3.29
CA SER A 78 -10.36 -6.34 -3.19
C SER A 78 -9.93 -6.13 -1.75
N ASP A 79 -10.71 -5.39 -0.97
CA ASP A 79 -10.44 -5.10 0.43
C ASP A 79 -10.52 -6.38 1.27
N LEU A 80 -11.55 -7.21 1.05
CA LEU A 80 -11.69 -8.50 1.73
C LEU A 80 -10.49 -9.43 1.47
N LEU A 81 -10.01 -9.48 0.22
CA LEU A 81 -8.96 -10.42 -0.19
C LEU A 81 -7.55 -9.95 0.18
N TYR A 82 -7.29 -8.64 0.15
CA TYR A 82 -5.93 -8.12 0.20
C TYR A 82 -5.68 -7.05 1.27
N ILE A 83 -6.72 -6.48 1.87
CA ILE A 83 -6.59 -5.49 2.95
C ILE A 83 -6.91 -6.16 4.29
N THR A 84 -5.86 -6.59 5.00
CA THR A 84 -5.94 -7.00 6.41
C THR A 84 -5.95 -5.82 7.38
N ARG A 85 -6.10 -4.58 6.89
CA ARG A 85 -6.15 -3.38 7.73
C ARG A 85 -7.60 -2.99 8.03
N PRO A 86 -7.89 -2.44 9.22
CA PRO A 86 -9.14 -1.71 9.40
C PRO A 86 -9.16 -0.53 8.42
N PRO A 87 -10.27 -0.32 7.68
CA PRO A 87 -10.36 0.75 6.70
C PRO A 87 -10.19 2.11 7.40
N LEU A 88 -9.43 3.03 6.78
CA LEU A 88 -9.15 4.38 7.29
C LEU A 88 -10.43 5.16 7.66
N ARG A 89 -11.57 4.80 7.04
CA ARG A 89 -12.90 5.32 7.32
C ARG A 89 -13.41 4.99 8.73
N GLN A 90 -13.02 3.85 9.30
CA GLN A 90 -13.45 3.49 10.66
C GLN A 90 -12.72 4.30 11.73
N LEU A 91 -11.48 4.71 11.49
CA LEU A 91 -10.72 5.55 12.43
C LEU A 91 -11.22 7.00 12.45
N SER A 92 -11.61 7.56 11.28
CA SER A 92 -12.25 8.88 11.23
C SER A 92 -13.64 8.85 11.86
N GLN A 93 -14.45 7.82 11.60
CA GLN A 93 -15.78 7.66 12.20
C GLN A 93 -15.70 7.46 13.72
N GLN A 94 -14.75 6.68 14.23
CA GLN A 94 -14.54 6.51 15.68
C GLN A 94 -14.17 7.83 16.37
N LYS A 95 -13.37 8.70 15.74
CA LYS A 95 -13.09 10.05 16.28
C LYS A 95 -14.37 10.89 16.39
N THR A 96 -15.21 10.91 15.35
CA THR A 96 -16.48 11.67 15.38
C THR A 96 -17.43 11.12 16.44
N THR A 97 -17.53 9.80 16.59
CA THR A 97 -18.42 9.20 17.61
C THR A 97 -17.89 9.34 19.04
N ALA A 98 -16.57 9.45 19.23
CA ALA A 98 -15.97 9.72 20.53
C ALA A 98 -16.18 11.17 20.97
N GLN A 99 -16.09 12.14 20.05
CA GLN A 99 -16.35 13.56 20.33
C GLN A 99 -17.83 13.82 20.70
N THR A 100 -18.79 13.20 19.99
CA THR A 100 -20.23 13.35 20.31
C THR A 100 -20.65 12.69 21.63
N LYS A 101 -19.79 11.90 22.28
CA LYS A 101 -20.06 11.31 23.62
C LYS A 101 -19.46 12.10 24.78
N LEU A 102 -18.69 13.15 24.48
CA LEU A 102 -18.04 14.03 25.47
C LEU A 102 -18.74 15.40 25.59
N ASP A 103 -19.73 15.67 24.74
CA ASP A 103 -20.70 16.77 24.83
C ASP A 103 -22.03 16.27 25.41
#